data_AF-A0A924L8T1-F1
#
_entry.id   AF-A0A924L8T1-F1
#
_cell.length_a   1.000
_cell.length_b   1.000
_cell.length_c   1.000
_cell.angle_alpha   90.00
_cell.angle_beta   90.00
_cell.angle_gamma   90.00
#
_symmetry.space_group_name_H-M   'P 1'
#
loop_
_entity.id
_entity.type
_entity.pdbx_description
1 polymer ?
#
loop_
_entity_poly.entity_id
_entity_poly.type
_entity_poly.pdbx_seq_one_letter_code
_entity_poly.pdbx_strand_id
1 'polypeptide(L)'
;MTAVCPVSREAAEFDPFGDGYQQDPPGYVAWFRDSEPVFYSPKLGYWVVTRYDDIKTIFRDNITFSPSVALEKITPTSDEANEVLASYGYGMNRTLVNEDEPAHMDRRRALMEPFAPEHLAEHEPMVRSLVR
;
A
#
# COMPACT_ATOMS: atom_id res chain seq x y z
N MET A 1 8.81 -31.32 14.59
CA MET A 1 7.85 -30.84 13.59
C MET A 1 7.22 -29.58 14.16
N THR A 2 7.47 -28.42 13.55
CA THR A 2 6.78 -27.18 13.92
C THR A 2 5.33 -27.29 13.49
N ALA A 3 4.39 -27.12 14.42
CA ALA A 3 2.97 -27.03 14.07
C ALA A 3 2.77 -25.77 13.22
N VAL A 4 2.14 -25.92 12.06
CA VAL A 4 1.78 -24.81 11.17
C VAL A 4 0.33 -24.46 11.46
N CYS A 5 0.01 -23.16 11.57
CA CYS A 5 -1.38 -22.73 11.65
C CYS A 5 -2.06 -23.01 10.30
N PRO A 6 -3.21 -23.74 10.27
CA PRO A 6 -3.93 -23.98 9.03
C PRO A 6 -4.52 -22.67 8.47
N VAL A 7 -4.69 -22.60 7.15
CA VAL A 7 -5.37 -21.49 6.45
C VAL A 7 -6.82 -21.89 6.18
N SER A 8 -7.78 -20.98 6.42
CA SER A 8 -9.20 -21.22 6.13
C SER A 8 -9.44 -21.35 4.61
N ARG A 9 -10.57 -21.96 4.23
CA ARG A 9 -10.93 -22.08 2.80
C ARG A 9 -11.15 -20.70 2.18
N GLU A 10 -11.82 -19.82 2.92
CA GLU A 10 -12.10 -18.44 2.53
C GLU A 10 -10.79 -17.66 2.32
N ALA A 11 -9.84 -17.76 3.25
CA ALA A 11 -8.53 -17.13 3.14
C ALA A 11 -7.69 -17.69 1.96
N ALA A 12 -7.79 -19.00 1.69
CA ALA A 12 -7.14 -19.63 0.55
C ALA A 12 -7.74 -19.21 -0.81
N GLU A 13 -9.04 -18.92 -0.83
CA GLU A 13 -9.77 -18.48 -2.03
C GLU A 13 -9.62 -16.96 -2.29
N PHE A 14 -9.33 -16.15 -1.26
CA PHE A 14 -9.16 -14.69 -1.37
C PHE A 14 -8.22 -14.29 -2.51
N ASP A 15 -8.75 -13.50 -3.45
CA ASP A 15 -8.05 -13.05 -4.64
C ASP A 15 -8.36 -11.57 -4.92
N PRO A 16 -7.42 -10.65 -4.64
CA PRO A 16 -7.64 -9.22 -4.87
C PRO A 16 -7.59 -8.84 -6.34
N PHE A 17 -7.20 -9.74 -7.26
CA PHE A 17 -7.11 -9.47 -8.69
C PHE A 17 -8.38 -9.87 -9.46
N GLY A 18 -9.30 -10.60 -8.81
CA GLY A 18 -10.56 -11.01 -9.40
C GLY A 18 -11.63 -9.91 -9.37
N ASP A 19 -12.61 -10.01 -10.27
CA ASP A 19 -13.71 -9.05 -10.42
C ASP A 19 -14.44 -8.76 -9.10
N GLY A 20 -14.63 -9.78 -8.26
CA GLY A 20 -15.31 -9.62 -6.96
C GLY A 20 -14.66 -8.56 -6.09
N TYR A 21 -13.34 -8.62 -5.89
CA TYR A 21 -12.62 -7.61 -5.11
C TYR A 21 -12.50 -6.29 -5.87
N GLN A 22 -12.28 -6.32 -7.19
CA GLN A 22 -12.08 -5.11 -7.98
C GLN A 22 -13.35 -4.24 -8.08
N GLN A 23 -14.54 -4.83 -8.12
CA GLN A 23 -15.82 -4.10 -8.26
C GLN A 23 -16.37 -3.59 -6.93
N ASP A 24 -16.22 -4.35 -5.83
CA ASP A 24 -16.67 -3.96 -4.50
C ASP A 24 -15.75 -4.53 -3.41
N PRO A 25 -14.56 -3.94 -3.19
CA PRO A 25 -13.65 -4.41 -2.16
C PRO A 25 -14.28 -4.43 -0.75
N PRO A 26 -15.01 -3.38 -0.30
CA PRO A 26 -15.67 -3.39 0.99
C PRO A 26 -16.70 -4.51 1.15
N GLY A 27 -17.50 -4.81 0.13
CA GLY A 27 -18.44 -5.94 0.14
C GLY A 27 -17.73 -7.29 0.12
N TYR A 28 -16.72 -7.44 -0.74
CA TYR A 28 -15.93 -8.68 -0.90
C TYR A 28 -15.28 -9.12 0.42
N VAL A 29 -14.78 -8.18 1.23
CA VAL A 29 -14.14 -8.51 2.52
C VAL A 29 -15.07 -8.41 3.73
N ALA A 30 -16.39 -8.29 3.53
CA ALA A 30 -17.34 -8.14 4.63
C ALA A 30 -17.34 -9.31 5.61
N TRP A 31 -17.34 -10.55 5.10
CA TRP A 31 -17.26 -11.74 5.94
C TRP A 31 -15.98 -11.80 6.78
N PHE A 32 -14.84 -11.41 6.20
CA PHE A 32 -13.56 -11.37 6.91
C PHE A 32 -13.57 -10.36 8.06
N ARG A 33 -14.16 -9.17 7.88
CA ARG A 33 -14.27 -8.17 8.96
C ARG A 33 -14.96 -8.74 10.21
N ASP A 34 -15.97 -9.57 10.01
CA ASP A 34 -16.77 -10.12 11.12
C ASP A 34 -16.14 -11.39 11.69
N SER A 35 -15.69 -12.31 10.83
CA SER A 35 -15.36 -13.69 11.22
C SER A 35 -13.86 -13.99 11.30
N GLU A 36 -13.05 -13.40 10.42
CA GLU A 36 -11.61 -13.70 10.30
C GLU A 36 -10.86 -12.41 9.91
N PRO A 37 -10.73 -11.45 10.85
CA PRO A 37 -10.33 -10.07 10.52
C PRO A 37 -8.87 -9.92 10.12
N VAL A 38 -8.05 -10.91 10.47
CA VAL A 38 -6.64 -11.04 10.10
C VAL A 38 -6.41 -12.47 9.61
N PHE A 39 -5.98 -12.62 8.37
CA PHE A 39 -5.71 -13.91 7.76
C PHE A 39 -4.52 -13.84 6.81
N TYR A 40 -3.89 -14.98 6.55
CA TYR A 40 -2.86 -15.09 5.53
C TYR A 40 -3.51 -15.52 4.20
N SER A 41 -3.26 -14.78 3.12
CA SER A 41 -3.65 -15.17 1.76
C SER A 41 -2.47 -15.84 1.05
N PRO A 42 -2.54 -17.16 0.77
CA PRO A 42 -1.48 -17.86 0.03
C PRO A 42 -1.33 -17.38 -1.41
N LYS A 43 -2.42 -16.93 -2.05
CA LYS A 43 -2.39 -16.41 -3.43
C LYS A 43 -1.62 -15.09 -3.54
N LEU A 44 -1.81 -14.21 -2.57
CA LEU A 44 -1.13 -12.91 -2.53
C LEU A 44 0.26 -13.02 -1.90
N GLY A 45 0.44 -13.95 -0.94
CA GLY A 45 1.65 -14.06 -0.13
C GLY A 45 1.69 -13.09 1.06
N TYR A 46 0.56 -12.49 1.43
CA TYR A 46 0.46 -11.43 2.44
C TYR A 46 -0.51 -11.78 3.56
N TRP A 47 -0.29 -11.17 4.73
CA TRP A 47 -1.33 -11.03 5.74
C TRP A 47 -2.30 -9.92 5.33
N VAL A 48 -3.59 -10.21 5.39
CA VAL A 48 -4.68 -9.29 5.09
C VAL A 48 -5.34 -8.87 6.39
N VAL A 49 -5.53 -7.56 6.57
CA VAL A 49 -6.15 -6.96 7.76
C VAL A 49 -7.36 -6.14 7.29
N THR A 50 -8.52 -6.37 7.90
CA THR A 50 -9.79 -5.84 7.36
C THR A 50 -10.55 -4.90 8.29
N ARG A 51 -10.25 -4.91 9.60
CA ARG A 51 -10.92 -4.03 10.58
C ARG A 51 -10.25 -2.65 10.63
N TYR A 52 -11.09 -1.63 10.80
CA TYR A 52 -10.65 -0.23 10.87
C TYR A 52 -9.63 0.00 11.98
N ASP A 53 -9.89 -0.48 13.20
CA ASP A 53 -9.02 -0.23 14.35
C ASP A 53 -7.65 -0.92 14.22
N ASP A 54 -7.60 -2.10 13.62
CA ASP A 54 -6.35 -2.82 13.36
C ASP A 54 -5.51 -2.10 12.30
N ILE A 55 -6.13 -1.69 11.19
CA ILE A 55 -5.46 -0.90 10.13
C ILE A 55 -4.94 0.42 10.69
N LYS A 56 -5.73 1.12 11.50
CA LYS A 56 -5.34 2.37 12.15
C LYS A 56 -4.18 2.18 13.12
N THR A 57 -4.13 1.06 13.82
CA THR A 57 -3.02 0.70 14.72
C THR A 57 -1.74 0.48 13.92
N ILE A 58 -1.81 -0.25 12.80
CA ILE A 58 -0.69 -0.46 11.87
C ILE A 58 -0.15 0.88 11.38
N PHE A 59 -1.01 1.76 10.88
CA PHE A 59 -0.59 3.09 10.39
C PHE A 59 0.06 3.99 11.45
N ARG A 60 -0.24 3.78 12.74
CA ARG A 60 0.30 4.60 13.84
C ARG A 60 1.67 4.13 14.32
N ASP A 61 2.02 2.87 14.10
CA ASP A 61 3.31 2.31 14.45
C ASP A 61 4.16 2.06 13.20
N ASN A 62 4.64 3.15 12.62
CA ASN A 62 5.48 3.15 11.41
C ASN A 62 6.91 2.62 11.64
N ILE A 63 7.27 2.28 12.88
CA ILE A 63 8.56 1.64 13.20
C ILE A 63 8.41 0.13 13.10
N THR A 64 7.36 -0.45 13.69
CA THR A 64 7.07 -1.89 13.57
C THR A 64 6.58 -2.22 12.17
N PHE A 65 5.70 -1.39 11.60
CA PHE A 65 5.12 -1.57 10.27
C PHE A 65 5.76 -0.61 9.27
N SER A 66 6.97 -0.95 8.84
CA SER A 66 7.74 -0.20 7.83
C SER A 66 6.94 -0.04 6.52
N PRO A 67 6.95 1.15 5.89
CA PRO A 67 6.34 1.37 4.57
C PRO A 67 7.23 0.93 3.40
N SER A 68 8.35 0.23 3.66
CA SER A 68 9.35 -0.14 2.65
C SER A 68 8.79 -0.86 1.42
N VAL A 69 7.70 -1.62 1.60
CA VAL A 69 7.02 -2.38 0.54
C VAL A 69 5.86 -1.64 -0.13
N ALA A 70 5.59 -0.38 0.23
CA ALA A 70 4.44 0.39 -0.27
C ALA A 70 4.41 0.58 -1.80
N LEU A 71 5.57 0.49 -2.46
CA LEU A 71 5.73 0.55 -3.92
C LEU A 71 6.39 -0.72 -4.50
N GLU A 72 6.51 -1.77 -3.71
CA GLU A 72 7.06 -3.04 -4.16
C GLU A 72 6.12 -3.70 -5.18
N LYS A 73 6.70 -4.28 -6.23
CA LYS A 73 5.91 -4.98 -7.25
C LYS A 73 5.47 -6.33 -6.70
N ILE A 74 4.18 -6.65 -6.81
CA ILE A 74 3.65 -7.97 -6.42
C ILE A 74 4.36 -9.08 -7.20
N THR A 75 4.52 -8.89 -8.52
CA THR A 75 5.33 -9.76 -9.38
C THR A 75 6.71 -9.15 -9.57
N PRO A 76 7.81 -9.86 -9.27
CA PRO A 76 9.16 -9.35 -9.48
C PRO A 76 9.41 -8.87 -10.91
N THR A 77 10.23 -7.83 -11.07
CA THR A 77 10.70 -7.36 -12.39
C THR A 77 11.55 -8.46 -13.04
N SER A 78 11.36 -8.72 -14.34
CA SER A 78 12.19 -9.66 -15.09
C SER A 78 13.62 -9.11 -15.31
N ASP A 79 14.56 -10.01 -15.58
CA ASP A 79 15.95 -9.63 -15.89
C ASP A 79 16.03 -8.67 -17.08
N GLU A 80 15.30 -8.94 -18.16
CA GLU A 80 15.21 -8.06 -19.34
C GLU A 80 14.72 -6.65 -18.99
N ALA A 81 13.67 -6.54 -18.16
CA ALA A 81 13.17 -5.24 -17.74
C ALA A 81 14.16 -4.51 -16.81
N ASN A 82 14.90 -5.23 -15.97
CA ASN A 82 15.98 -4.66 -15.16
C ASN A 82 17.14 -4.15 -16.03
N GLU A 83 17.51 -4.86 -17.10
CA GLU A 83 18.53 -4.40 -18.06
C GLU A 83 18.10 -3.11 -18.77
N VAL A 84 16.83 -3.01 -19.17
CA VAL A 84 16.27 -1.77 -19.75
C VAL A 84 16.39 -0.62 -18.75
N LEU A 85 15.95 -0.79 -17.50
CA LEU A 85 16.08 0.25 -16.46
C LEU A 85 17.54 0.66 -16.25
N ALA A 86 18.46 -0.31 -16.22
CA ALA A 86 19.89 -0.05 -16.08
C ALA A 86 20.46 0.75 -17.26
N SER A 87 19.98 0.51 -18.50
CA SER A 87 20.43 1.25 -19.70
C SER A 87 20.10 2.74 -19.64
N TYR A 88 19.06 3.14 -18.90
CA TYR A 88 18.70 4.53 -18.65
C TYR A 88 19.35 5.10 -17.39
N GLY A 89 20.17 4.32 -16.68
CA GLY A 89 20.73 4.70 -15.38
C GLY A 89 19.65 4.94 -14.33
N TYR A 90 18.53 4.24 -14.42
CA TYR A 90 17.40 4.43 -13.52
C TYR A 90 17.75 3.99 -12.09
N GLY A 91 17.69 4.94 -11.15
CA GLY A 91 18.06 4.73 -9.74
C GLY A 91 17.15 5.53 -8.81
N MET A 92 15.83 5.35 -8.94
CA MET A 92 14.87 6.03 -8.07
C MET A 92 15.08 5.58 -6.62
N ASN A 93 15.53 6.50 -5.78
CA ASN A 93 15.61 6.29 -4.34
C ASN A 93 14.20 6.18 -3.74
N ARG A 94 14.14 5.68 -2.50
CA ARG A 94 12.91 5.76 -1.71
C ARG A 94 12.46 7.22 -1.62
N THR A 95 11.17 7.42 -1.80
CA THR A 95 10.49 8.71 -1.66
C THR A 95 9.62 8.67 -0.41
N LEU A 96 8.95 9.77 -0.07
CA LEU A 96 8.20 9.91 1.18
C LEU A 96 7.30 8.69 1.50
N VAL A 97 6.58 8.14 0.52
CA VAL A 97 5.61 7.06 0.76
C VAL A 97 6.23 5.72 1.18
N ASN A 98 7.49 5.45 0.83
CA ASN A 98 8.16 4.16 1.09
C ASN A 98 9.48 4.33 1.87
N GLU A 99 9.68 5.48 2.50
CA GLU A 99 10.86 5.80 3.29
C GLU A 99 10.65 5.47 4.77
N ASP A 100 11.66 4.86 5.39
CA ASP A 100 11.66 4.55 6.82
C ASP A 100 12.10 5.77 7.65
N GLU A 101 11.76 5.75 8.93
CA GLU A 101 12.35 6.67 9.91
C GLU A 101 13.84 6.38 10.14
N PRO A 102 14.66 7.39 10.48
CA PRO A 102 14.28 8.80 10.75
C PRO A 102 14.24 9.70 9.50
N ALA A 103 14.66 9.20 8.33
CA ALA A 103 14.80 10.01 7.13
C ALA A 103 13.45 10.57 6.64
N HIS A 104 12.38 9.78 6.78
CA HIS A 104 11.05 10.15 6.33
C HIS A 104 10.54 11.43 6.99
N MET A 105 10.50 11.54 8.32
CA MET A 105 9.94 12.73 8.97
C MET A 105 10.76 13.99 8.74
N ASP A 106 12.07 13.89 8.63
CA ASP A 106 12.93 15.04 8.32
C ASP A 106 12.64 15.58 6.91
N ARG A 107 12.56 14.70 5.91
CA ARG A 107 12.20 15.11 4.55
C ARG A 107 10.77 15.60 4.44
N ARG A 108 9.81 14.91 5.09
CA ARG A 108 8.41 15.34 5.10
C ARG A 108 8.28 16.76 5.66
N ARG A 109 8.89 17.05 6.81
CA ARG A 109 8.84 18.39 7.41
C ARG A 109 9.43 19.46 6.48
N ALA A 110 10.52 19.15 5.79
CA ALA A 110 11.15 20.08 4.85
C ALA A 110 10.31 20.36 3.58
N LEU A 111 9.47 19.40 3.16
CA LEU A 111 8.75 19.45 1.87
C LEU A 111 7.24 19.73 2.00
N MET A 112 6.68 19.74 3.20
CA MET A 112 5.22 19.78 3.40
C MET A 112 4.60 21.17 3.19
N GLU A 113 5.38 22.25 3.25
CA GLU A 113 4.85 23.62 3.24
C GLU A 113 4.00 23.95 2.00
N PRO A 114 4.40 23.63 0.76
CA PRO A 114 3.57 23.90 -0.43
C PRO A 114 2.25 23.12 -0.50
N PHE A 115 2.05 22.14 0.39
CA PHE A 115 0.81 21.37 0.50
C PHE A 115 -0.18 21.95 1.53
N ALA A 116 0.15 23.09 2.16
CA ALA A 116 -0.76 23.77 3.08
C ALA A 116 -2.00 24.31 2.33
N PRO A 117 -3.19 24.35 2.97
CA PRO A 117 -4.44 24.76 2.33
C PRO A 117 -4.36 26.12 1.61
N GLU A 118 -3.58 27.05 2.15
CA GLU A 118 -3.42 28.40 1.61
C GLU A 118 -2.77 28.37 0.21
N HIS A 119 -1.73 27.54 0.03
CA HIS A 119 -1.07 27.32 -1.26
C HIS A 119 -1.92 26.50 -2.22
N LEU A 120 -2.63 25.49 -1.70
CA LEU A 120 -3.54 24.68 -2.52
C LEU A 120 -4.69 25.50 -3.11
N ALA A 121 -5.18 26.52 -2.39
CA ALA A 121 -6.24 27.40 -2.87
C ALA A 121 -5.84 28.18 -4.15
N GLU A 122 -4.56 28.46 -4.35
CA GLU A 122 -4.05 29.14 -5.55
C GLU A 122 -4.24 28.31 -6.84
N HIS A 123 -4.35 26.98 -6.70
CA HIS A 123 -4.58 26.07 -7.82
C HIS A 123 -6.06 25.96 -8.21
N GLU A 124 -7.00 26.43 -7.39
CA GLU A 124 -8.44 26.31 -7.64
C GLU A 124 -8.87 26.89 -9.00
N PRO A 125 -8.42 28.10 -9.43
CA PRO A 125 -8.81 28.66 -10.73
C PRO A 125 -8.36 27.81 -11.91
N MET A 126 -7.15 27.23 -11.83
CA MET A 126 -6.59 26.37 -12.87
C MET A 126 -7.34 25.04 -12.95
N VAL A 127 -7.64 24.41 -11.81
CA VAL A 127 -8.44 23.19 -11.78
C VAL A 127 -9.85 23.44 -12.33
N ARG A 128 -10.48 24.56 -11.97
CA ARG A 128 -11.80 24.95 -12.49
C ARG A 128 -11.80 25.20 -13.99
N SER A 129 -10.71 25.67 -14.59
CA SER A 129 -10.66 25.88 -16.04
C SER A 129 -10.51 24.57 -16.82
N LEU A 130 -9.82 23.57 -16.26
CA LEU A 130 -9.61 22.27 -16.90
C LEU A 130 -10.84 21.35 -16.88
N VAL A 131 -11.71 21.48 -15.87
CA VAL A 131 -12.89 20.61 -15.69
C VAL A 131 -14.14 21.15 -16.41
N ARG A 132 -14.12 22.42 -16.82
CA ARG A 132 -15.25 23.08 -17.47
C ARG A 132 -15.45 22.66 -18.91
#